data_AF-K5W2A6-F1
#
_entry.id   AF-K5W2A6-F1
#
_cell.length_a   1.000
_cell.length_b   1.000
_cell.length_c   1.000
_cell.angle_alpha   90.00
_cell.angle_beta   90.00
_cell.angle_gamma   90.00
#
_symmetry.space_group_name_H-M   'P 1'
#
loop_
_entity.id
_entity.type
_entity.pdbx_description
1 polymer ?
#
loop_
_entity_poly.entity_id
_entity_poly.type
_entity_poly.pdbx_seq_one_letter_code
_entity_poly.pdbx_strand_id
1 'polypeptide(L)'
;MKILLAWMVDVADLPRAHELLQGYLNGFIKMHPDHIKPNLHYVTHIFTQIIDYSPVYGFWTYLFERLNNVLKGYLVNGHAGGELEVTFFREFHRQVKLRSMLENLACEPSKGDAMGIKDRVVADTARILLKTDGKACGTVADLAQEISQASYE
;
A
#
# COMPACT_ATOMS: atom_id res chain seq x y z
N MET A 1 5.18 -7.95 24.31
CA MET A 1 5.31 -7.81 22.85
C MET A 1 4.39 -6.73 22.23
N LYS A 2 3.80 -5.81 23.03
CA LYS A 2 2.92 -4.76 22.49
C LYS A 2 3.66 -3.67 21.72
N ILE A 3 4.94 -3.43 22.03
CA ILE A 3 5.77 -2.40 21.38
C ILE A 3 6.02 -2.76 19.91
N LEU A 4 6.60 -3.93 19.63
CA LEU A 4 6.92 -4.36 18.25
C LEU A 4 5.68 -4.56 17.36
N LEU A 5 4.53 -4.83 17.96
CA LEU A 5 3.27 -5.07 17.26
C LEU A 5 2.38 -3.80 17.21
N ALA A 6 2.87 -2.67 17.70
CA ALA A 6 2.12 -1.43 17.64
C ALA A 6 2.11 -0.88 16.21
N TRP A 7 1.04 -0.15 15.87
CA TRP A 7 0.93 0.52 14.58
C TRP A 7 1.96 1.66 14.43
N MET A 8 2.30 2.31 15.54
CA MET A 8 3.40 3.27 15.63
C MET A 8 4.36 2.79 16.71
N VAL A 9 5.66 2.92 16.45
CA VAL A 9 6.72 2.52 17.36
C VAL A 9 7.63 3.73 17.58
N ASP A 10 7.82 4.11 18.84
CA ASP A 10 8.83 5.10 19.20
C ASP A 10 10.21 4.42 19.24
N VAL A 11 11.21 5.08 18.67
CA VAL A 11 12.60 4.62 18.69
C VAL A 11 13.11 4.49 20.13
N ALA A 12 12.64 5.34 21.03
CA ALA A 12 12.99 5.29 22.46
C ALA A 12 12.54 3.99 23.14
N ASP A 13 11.50 3.33 22.63
CA ASP A 13 10.97 2.08 23.19
C ASP A 13 11.69 0.83 22.65
N LEU A 14 12.50 0.96 21.58
CA LEU A 14 13.17 -0.17 20.94
C LEU A 14 14.16 -0.92 21.85
N PRO A 15 14.99 -0.26 22.69
CA PRO A 15 15.85 -0.97 23.64
C PRO A 15 15.05 -1.87 24.58
N ARG A 16 13.92 -1.36 25.10
CA ARG A 16 13.03 -2.14 25.97
C ARG A 16 12.39 -3.30 25.23
N ALA A 17 11.94 -3.09 24.00
CA ALA A 17 11.41 -4.15 23.17
C ALA A 17 12.45 -5.25 22.87
N HIS A 18 13.72 -4.86 22.69
CA HIS A 18 14.84 -5.77 22.49
C HIS A 18 15.06 -6.68 23.69
N GLU A 19 15.16 -6.12 24.89
CA GLU A 19 15.30 -6.90 26.12
C GLU A 19 14.17 -7.92 26.30
N LEU A 20 12.92 -7.49 26.05
CA LEU A 20 11.75 -8.35 26.17
C LEU A 20 11.76 -9.49 25.15
N LEU A 21 12.14 -9.21 23.90
CA LEU A 21 12.24 -10.23 22.87
C LEU A 21 13.37 -11.23 23.19
N GLN A 22 14.54 -10.74 23.58
CA GLN A 22 15.67 -11.59 23.96
C GLN A 22 15.33 -12.48 25.16
N GLY A 23 14.69 -11.92 26.19
CA GLY A 23 14.22 -12.69 27.35
C GLY A 23 13.25 -13.80 26.95
N TYR A 24 12.31 -13.51 26.04
CA TYR A 24 11.40 -14.51 25.48
C TYR A 24 12.15 -15.60 24.71
N LEU A 25 13.04 -15.22 23.77
CA LEU A 25 13.77 -16.17 22.94
C LEU A 25 14.67 -17.09 23.78
N ASN A 26 15.38 -16.54 24.75
CA ASN A 26 16.22 -17.32 25.68
C ASN A 26 15.38 -18.30 26.52
N GLY A 27 14.21 -17.85 27.01
CA GLY A 27 13.28 -18.72 27.71
C GLY A 27 12.75 -19.84 26.82
N PHE A 28 12.41 -19.53 25.56
CA PHE A 28 11.93 -20.50 24.59
C PHE A 28 13.00 -21.55 24.26
N ILE A 29 14.24 -21.13 24.01
CA ILE A 29 15.37 -22.04 23.76
C ILE A 29 15.59 -22.99 24.94
N LYS A 30 15.48 -22.48 26.16
CA LYS A 30 15.66 -23.31 27.37
C LYS A 30 14.55 -24.35 27.53
N MET A 31 13.30 -24.02 27.22
CA MET A 31 12.16 -24.92 27.40
C MET A 31 11.92 -25.85 26.20
N HIS A 32 12.27 -25.42 25.00
CA HIS A 32 11.97 -26.10 23.74
C HIS A 32 13.16 -26.11 22.78
N PRO A 33 14.32 -26.69 23.17
CA PRO A 33 15.53 -26.67 22.36
C PRO A 33 15.35 -27.36 20.99
N ASP A 34 14.47 -28.36 20.89
CA ASP A 34 14.23 -29.09 19.65
C ASP A 34 13.25 -28.39 18.68
N HIS A 35 12.64 -27.28 19.11
CA HIS A 35 11.62 -26.56 18.32
C HIS A 35 12.12 -25.24 17.74
N ILE A 36 13.45 -25.05 17.68
CA ILE A 36 14.04 -23.85 17.12
C ILE A 36 13.89 -23.85 15.60
N LYS A 37 13.16 -22.84 15.11
CA LYS A 37 12.95 -22.60 13.69
C LYS A 37 13.81 -21.43 13.22
N PRO A 38 14.20 -21.37 11.93
CA PRO A 38 14.90 -20.22 11.37
C PRO A 38 14.21 -18.87 11.66
N ASN A 39 12.88 -18.85 11.76
CA ASN A 39 12.12 -17.64 12.10
C ASN A 39 12.47 -17.06 13.49
N LEU A 40 12.89 -17.89 14.46
CA LEU A 40 13.38 -17.40 15.76
C LEU A 40 14.73 -16.68 15.64
N HIS A 41 15.58 -17.07 14.68
CA HIS A 41 16.77 -16.29 14.37
C HIS A 41 16.39 -15.03 13.60
N TYR A 42 15.51 -15.15 12.60
CA TYR A 42 15.12 -14.01 11.77
C TYR A 42 14.53 -12.85 12.58
N VAL A 43 13.71 -13.14 13.60
CA VAL A 43 13.10 -12.10 14.45
C VAL A 43 14.13 -11.31 15.25
N THR A 44 15.37 -11.77 15.42
CA THR A 44 16.40 -10.96 16.09
C THR A 44 16.84 -9.76 15.25
N HIS A 45 16.64 -9.82 13.93
CA HIS A 45 16.94 -8.73 13.00
C HIS A 45 15.79 -7.73 12.86
N ILE A 46 14.67 -7.90 13.59
CA ILE A 46 13.50 -7.03 13.46
C ILE A 46 13.81 -5.55 13.80
N PHE A 47 14.77 -5.30 14.69
CA PHE A 47 15.07 -3.94 15.15
C PHE A 47 15.76 -3.09 14.08
N THR A 48 16.71 -3.66 13.34
CA THR A 48 17.32 -2.98 12.20
C THR A 48 16.28 -2.74 11.11
N GLN A 49 15.42 -3.73 10.86
CA GLN A 49 14.32 -3.58 9.90
C GLN A 49 13.32 -2.49 10.28
N ILE A 50 12.96 -2.35 11.56
CA ILE A 50 12.06 -1.28 12.01
C ILE A 50 12.67 0.11 11.79
N ILE A 51 13.98 0.25 12.01
CA ILE A 51 14.70 1.51 11.78
C ILE A 51 14.76 1.84 10.29
N ASP A 52 15.01 0.85 9.45
CA ASP A 52 15.16 1.04 8.00
C ASP A 52 13.82 1.23 7.27
N TYR A 53 12.78 0.49 7.69
CA TYR A 53 11.52 0.35 6.92
C TYR A 53 10.27 0.81 7.67
N SER A 54 10.39 1.39 8.86
CA SER A 54 9.28 1.81 9.74
C SER A 54 8.64 0.63 10.51
N PRO A 55 7.56 0.82 11.31
CA PRO A 55 6.96 -0.26 12.11
C PRO A 55 6.63 -1.53 11.32
N VAL A 56 6.66 -2.68 12.00
CA VAL A 56 6.45 -4.03 11.41
C VAL A 56 5.17 -4.10 10.58
N TYR A 57 4.09 -3.49 11.04
CA TYR A 57 2.81 -3.42 10.33
C TYR A 57 2.90 -2.76 8.93
N GLY A 58 3.86 -1.87 8.71
CA GLY A 58 4.00 -1.12 7.47
C GLY A 58 4.76 -1.87 6.37
N PHE A 59 5.77 -2.66 6.73
CA PHE A 59 6.65 -3.31 5.75
C PHE A 59 6.52 -4.82 5.69
N TRP A 60 6.08 -5.48 6.76
CA TRP A 60 5.99 -6.93 6.80
C TRP A 60 4.75 -7.42 6.06
N THR A 61 4.93 -8.38 5.14
CA THR A 61 4.04 -9.18 4.23
C THR A 61 2.57 -8.81 3.97
N TYR A 62 1.91 -8.04 4.82
CA TYR A 62 0.52 -7.63 4.74
C TYR A 62 0.16 -6.97 3.40
N LEU A 63 1.04 -6.14 2.83
CA LEU A 63 0.76 -5.52 1.54
C LEU A 63 0.66 -6.56 0.41
N PHE A 64 1.61 -7.48 0.35
CA PHE A 64 1.63 -8.53 -0.68
C PHE A 64 0.52 -9.55 -0.48
N GLU A 65 0.22 -9.95 0.75
CA GLU A 65 -0.89 -10.87 1.05
C GLU A 65 -2.24 -10.25 0.70
N ARG A 66 -2.45 -8.97 1.02
CA ARG A 66 -3.64 -8.22 0.64
C ARG A 66 -3.76 -8.11 -0.88
N LEU A 67 -2.65 -7.80 -1.56
CA LEU A 67 -2.60 -7.73 -3.02
C LEU A 67 -2.92 -9.10 -3.63
N ASN A 68 -2.37 -10.19 -3.09
CA ASN A 68 -2.66 -11.54 -3.53
C ASN A 68 -4.14 -11.88 -3.38
N ASN A 69 -4.79 -11.43 -2.30
CA ASN A 69 -6.22 -11.64 -2.12
C ASN A 69 -7.05 -10.91 -3.19
N VAL A 70 -6.70 -9.65 -3.49
CA VAL A 70 -7.34 -8.88 -4.57
C VAL A 70 -7.10 -9.54 -5.92
N LEU A 71 -5.87 -9.97 -6.19
CA LEU A 71 -5.49 -10.63 -7.45
C LEU A 71 -6.26 -11.95 -7.66
N LYS A 72 -6.47 -12.73 -6.59
CA LYS A 72 -7.28 -13.95 -6.63
C LYS A 72 -8.77 -13.69 -6.91
N GLY A 73 -9.26 -12.47 -6.64
CA GLY A 73 -10.64 -12.09 -6.93
C GLY A 73 -10.94 -11.84 -8.40
N TYR A 74 -9.92 -11.67 -9.25
CA TYR A 74 -10.14 -11.47 -10.69
C TYR A 74 -10.41 -12.80 -11.41
N LEU A 75 -11.50 -12.82 -12.16
CA LEU A 75 -11.79 -13.90 -13.10
C LEU A 75 -10.83 -13.80 -14.28
N VAL A 76 -9.86 -14.72 -14.30
CA VAL A 76 -8.82 -14.76 -15.33
C VAL A 76 -9.35 -15.33 -16.65
N ASN A 77 -10.54 -15.95 -16.66
CA ASN A 77 -11.17 -16.57 -17.85
C ASN A 77 -10.22 -17.47 -18.69
N GLY A 78 -9.21 -18.08 -18.06
CA GLY A 78 -8.21 -18.91 -18.72
C GLY A 78 -7.04 -18.15 -19.38
N HIS A 79 -6.99 -16.82 -19.26
CA HIS A 79 -5.90 -15.98 -19.76
C HIS A 79 -4.64 -16.08 -18.89
N ALA A 80 -3.77 -17.04 -19.21
CA ALA A 80 -2.47 -17.20 -18.58
C ALA A 80 -1.36 -16.47 -19.38
N GLY A 81 -0.11 -16.52 -18.90
CA GLY A 81 1.06 -16.10 -19.68
C GLY A 81 1.36 -14.59 -19.70
N GLY A 82 0.91 -13.83 -18.70
CA GLY A 82 1.25 -12.42 -18.56
C GLY A 82 0.17 -11.44 -19.05
N GLU A 83 -0.94 -11.93 -19.62
CA GLU A 83 -1.98 -11.07 -20.22
C GLU A 83 -2.71 -10.19 -19.21
N LEU A 84 -2.93 -10.71 -18.00
CA LEU A 84 -3.50 -9.93 -16.89
C LEU A 84 -2.56 -8.81 -16.45
N GLU A 85 -1.27 -9.13 -16.30
CA GLU A 85 -0.23 -8.19 -15.90
C GLU A 85 -0.09 -7.08 -16.94
N VAL A 86 -0.15 -7.41 -18.23
CA VAL A 86 -0.18 -6.42 -19.32
C VAL A 86 -1.42 -5.54 -19.24
N THR A 87 -2.59 -6.11 -18.94
CA THR A 87 -3.84 -5.35 -18.81
C THR A 87 -3.76 -4.37 -17.63
N PHE A 88 -3.32 -4.84 -16.46
CA PHE A 88 -3.11 -3.98 -15.29
C PHE A 88 -2.09 -2.87 -15.58
N PHE A 89 -0.98 -3.20 -16.22
CA PHE A 89 0.04 -2.20 -16.55
C PHE A 89 -0.48 -1.16 -17.54
N ARG A 90 -1.26 -1.57 -18.55
CA ARG A 90 -1.89 -0.65 -19.51
C ARG A 90 -2.87 0.29 -18.82
N GLU A 91 -3.72 -0.22 -17.92
CA GLU A 91 -4.66 0.61 -17.18
C GLU A 91 -3.95 1.56 -16.21
N PHE A 92 -2.94 1.07 -15.48
CA PHE A 92 -2.10 1.91 -14.63
C PHE A 92 -1.45 3.05 -15.44
N HIS A 93 -0.81 2.72 -16.57
CA HIS A 93 -0.19 3.72 -17.42
C HIS A 93 -1.22 4.72 -17.99
N ARG A 94 -2.41 4.25 -18.37
CA ARG A 94 -3.52 5.13 -18.82
C ARG A 94 -3.94 6.09 -17.72
N GLN A 95 -4.08 5.62 -16.48
CA GLN A 95 -4.43 6.46 -15.33
C GLN A 95 -3.33 7.49 -15.02
N VAL A 96 -2.06 7.08 -14.97
CA VAL A 96 -0.92 7.99 -14.76
C VAL A 96 -0.88 9.07 -15.84
N LYS A 97 -1.06 8.69 -17.11
CA LYS A 97 -1.06 9.64 -18.23
C LYS A 97 -2.24 10.60 -18.15
N LEU A 98 -3.44 10.10 -17.85
CA LEU A 98 -4.63 10.94 -17.65
C LEU A 98 -4.41 11.93 -16.52
N ARG A 99 -3.89 11.48 -15.39
CA ARG A 99 -3.59 12.33 -14.23
C ARG A 99 -2.58 13.42 -14.58
N SER A 100 -1.49 13.08 -15.27
CA SER A 100 -0.50 14.07 -15.73
C SER A 100 -1.11 15.09 -16.68
N MET A 101 -1.99 14.68 -17.60
CA MET A 101 -2.72 15.63 -18.45
C MET A 101 -3.61 16.56 -17.63
N LEU A 102 -4.36 16.03 -16.66
CA LEU A 102 -5.22 16.82 -15.79
C LEU A 102 -4.41 17.80 -14.94
N GLU A 103 -3.24 17.39 -14.42
CA GLU A 103 -2.33 18.26 -13.67
C GLU A 103 -1.83 19.41 -14.53
N ASN A 104 -1.44 19.14 -15.78
CA ASN A 104 -1.04 20.19 -16.73
C ASN A 104 -2.19 21.17 -17.04
N LEU A 105 -3.39 20.65 -17.32
CA LEU A 105 -4.59 21.46 -17.59
C LEU A 105 -5.05 22.27 -16.37
N ALA A 106 -4.82 21.77 -15.16
CA ALA A 106 -5.14 22.46 -13.91
C ALA A 106 -4.14 23.59 -13.58
N CYS A 107 -2.87 23.43 -13.99
CA CYS A 107 -1.76 24.35 -13.76
C CYS A 107 -1.56 25.40 -14.84
N GLU A 108 -2.28 25.36 -15.96
CA GLU A 108 -2.11 26.38 -17.01
C GLU A 108 -2.30 27.80 -16.43
N PRO A 109 -1.24 28.64 -16.40
CA PRO A 109 -1.31 29.96 -15.82
C PRO A 109 -2.13 30.86 -16.73
N SER A 110 -2.89 31.76 -16.10
CA SER A 110 -3.54 32.91 -16.72
C SER A 110 -2.56 33.66 -17.63
N LYS A 111 -2.53 33.30 -18.92
CA LYS A 111 -1.89 34.14 -19.93
C LYS A 111 -2.87 35.30 -20.17
N GLY A 112 -2.61 36.40 -19.46
CA GLY A 112 -3.09 37.77 -19.65
C GLY A 112 -4.46 37.96 -20.33
N ASP A 113 -5.42 38.49 -19.56
CA ASP A 113 -6.61 39.26 -19.95
C ASP A 113 -7.54 38.76 -21.08
N ALA A 114 -7.35 37.56 -21.62
CA ALA A 114 -8.33 36.92 -22.50
C ALA A 114 -8.31 35.39 -22.37
N MET A 115 -8.34 34.86 -21.14
CA MET A 115 -8.71 33.45 -20.94
C MET A 115 -10.17 33.31 -21.38
N GLY A 116 -10.41 32.60 -22.49
CA GLY A 116 -11.77 32.33 -22.94
C GLY A 116 -12.55 31.63 -21.82
N ILE A 117 -13.86 31.90 -21.71
CA ILE A 117 -14.73 31.22 -20.74
C ILE A 117 -14.53 29.69 -20.81
N LYS A 118 -14.28 29.17 -22.02
CA LYS A 118 -14.00 27.75 -22.28
C LYS A 118 -12.74 27.26 -21.57
N ASP A 119 -11.62 27.97 -21.64
CA ASP A 119 -10.35 27.54 -21.06
C ASP A 119 -10.40 27.57 -19.52
N ARG A 120 -11.14 28.54 -18.96
CA ARG A 120 -11.40 28.59 -17.51
C ARG A 120 -12.25 27.39 -17.05
N VAL A 121 -13.30 27.06 -17.79
CA VAL A 121 -14.14 25.88 -17.49
C VAL A 121 -13.33 24.58 -17.59
N VAL A 122 -12.42 24.46 -18.57
CA VAL A 122 -11.55 23.28 -18.71
C VAL A 122 -10.61 23.14 -17.52
N ALA A 123 -9.95 24.22 -17.10
CA ALA A 123 -9.04 24.19 -15.95
C ALA A 123 -9.79 23.89 -14.63
N ASP A 124 -10.98 24.46 -14.43
CA ASP A 124 -11.81 24.18 -13.25
C ASP A 124 -12.31 22.73 -13.23
N THR A 125 -12.70 22.20 -14.40
CA THR A 125 -13.10 20.80 -14.54
C THR A 125 -11.93 19.86 -14.23
N ALA A 126 -10.73 20.15 -14.73
CA ALA A 126 -9.54 19.37 -14.43
C ALA A 126 -9.22 19.34 -12.92
N ARG A 127 -9.35 20.48 -12.23
CA ARG A 127 -9.17 20.56 -10.77
C ARG A 127 -10.21 19.72 -10.01
N ILE A 128 -11.46 19.69 -10.47
CA ILE A 128 -12.53 18.88 -9.87
C ILE A 128 -12.23 17.38 -10.04
N LEU A 129 -11.79 16.99 -11.24
CA LEU A 129 -11.44 15.60 -11.54
C LEU A 129 -10.25 15.13 -10.68
N LEU A 130 -9.20 15.95 -10.53
CA LEU A 130 -8.06 15.65 -9.66
C LEU A 130 -8.45 15.51 -8.18
N LYS A 131 -9.39 16.35 -7.70
CA LYS A 131 -9.89 16.25 -6.31
C LYS A 131 -10.74 15.00 -6.08
N THR A 132 -11.41 14.50 -7.11
CA THR A 132 -12.25 13.31 -7.03
C THR A 132 -11.42 12.03 -7.15
N ASP A 133 -10.37 12.04 -7.98
CA ASP A 133 -9.43 10.92 -8.17
C ASP A 133 -8.76 10.48 -6.85
N GLY A 134 -8.40 11.44 -5.99
CA GLY A 134 -7.81 11.16 -4.67
C GLY A 134 -8.74 10.41 -3.70
N LYS A 135 -10.06 10.37 -3.95
CA LYS A 135 -11.02 9.56 -3.18
C LYS A 135 -11.24 8.16 -3.77
N ALA A 136 -10.88 7.93 -5.04
CA ALA A 136 -11.00 6.64 -5.73
C ALA A 136 -9.78 5.75 -5.52
N CYS A 137 -8.63 6.31 -5.10
CA CYS A 137 -7.68 5.57 -4.26
C CYS A 137 -8.26 5.41 -2.84
N GLY A 138 -9.52 4.97 -2.75
CA GLY A 138 -10.00 4.27 -1.59
C GLY A 138 -9.00 3.18 -1.29
N THR A 139 -8.70 3.02 -0.02
CA THR A 139 -7.82 1.95 0.44
C THR A 139 -8.13 0.66 -0.30
N VAL A 140 -7.14 -0.22 -0.51
CA VAL A 140 -7.35 -1.55 -1.12
C VAL A 140 -8.52 -2.33 -0.46
N ALA A 141 -8.97 -1.93 0.74
CA ALA A 141 -10.22 -2.34 1.39
C ALA A 141 -11.47 -1.94 0.61
N ASP A 142 -11.58 -0.69 0.18
CA ASP A 142 -12.75 -0.13 -0.51
C ASP A 142 -12.94 -0.85 -1.85
N LEU A 143 -11.86 -1.07 -2.59
CA LEU A 143 -11.89 -1.86 -3.84
C LEU A 143 -12.28 -3.33 -3.60
N ALA A 144 -11.77 -3.95 -2.52
CA ALA A 144 -12.15 -5.33 -2.17
C ALA A 144 -13.62 -5.43 -1.73
N GLN A 145 -14.16 -4.37 -1.12
CA GLN A 145 -15.55 -4.29 -0.66
C GLN A 145 -16.51 -4.10 -1.85
N GLU A 146 -16.13 -3.30 -2.84
CA GLU A 146 -16.88 -3.13 -4.10
C GLU A 146 -16.91 -4.43 -4.92
N ILE A 147 -15.77 -5.14 -5.04
CA ILE A 147 -15.70 -6.42 -5.77
C ILE A 147 -16.55 -7.50 -5.09
N SER A 148 -16.56 -7.53 -3.76
CA SER A 148 -17.40 -8.48 -3.01
C SER A 148 -18.88 -8.16 -3.16
N GLN A 149 -19.29 -6.89 -3.16
CA GLN A 149 -20.68 -6.49 -3.42
C GLN A 149 -21.13 -6.85 -4.85
N ALA A 150 -20.29 -6.64 -5.86
CA ALA A 150 -20.57 -6.96 -7.25
C ALA A 150 -20.64 -8.48 -7.55
N SER A 151 -20.15 -9.34 -6.65
CA SER A 151 -20.20 -10.80 -6.81
C SER A 151 -21.49 -11.44 -6.27
N TYR A 152 -22.35 -10.66 -5.60
CA TYR A 152 -23.63 -11.11 -5.04
C TYR A 152 -24.87 -10.58 -5.81
N GLU A 153 -24.66 -9.89 -6.93
CA GLU A 153 -25.68 -9.57 -7.94
C GLU A 153 -25.56 -10.51 -9.14
#